data_AF-A0A1B8S1I6-F1
#
_entry.id   AF-A0A1B8S1I6-F1
#
_cell.length_a   1.000
_cell.length_b   1.000
_cell.length_c   1.000
_cell.angle_alpha   90.00
_cell.angle_beta   90.00
_cell.angle_gamma   90.00
#
_symmetry.space_group_name_H-M   'P 1'
#
loop_
_entity.id
_entity.type
_entity.pdbx_description
1 polymer ?
#
loop_
_entity_poly.entity_id
_entity_poly.type
_entity_poly.pdbx_seq_one_letter_code
_entity_poly.pdbx_strand_id
1 'polypeptide(L)'
;MIFQVIDKKYLASLHFLNPVLDFDDVFVHPGKEEMAEIFSTKRIGQLTQKGYFYPQPHFCMSDAFWSGLLSVDIPKMYRDIDISHRVFHGNADELVDFDRTRKIVQDNKSAAFIEVDGGVHAFTQSGHEENVWSNILKYLR
;
A
#
# COMPACT_ATOMS: atom_id res chain seq x y z
N MET A 1 10.22 -8.36 -0.86
CA MET A 1 9.68 -7.53 -1.95
C MET A 1 10.22 -8.09 -3.27
N ILE A 2 9.37 -8.75 -4.06
CA ILE A 2 9.76 -9.34 -5.34
C ILE A 2 9.46 -8.29 -6.41
N PHE A 3 10.49 -7.75 -7.06
CA PHE A 3 10.31 -6.96 -8.28
C PHE A 3 10.45 -7.92 -9.47
N GLN A 4 9.33 -8.29 -10.09
CA GLN A 4 9.37 -8.94 -11.40
C GLN A 4 9.45 -7.86 -12.46
N VAL A 5 10.49 -7.92 -13.30
CA VAL A 5 10.57 -7.13 -14.53
C VAL A 5 9.59 -7.75 -15.52
N ILE A 6 8.38 -7.20 -15.59
CA ILE A 6 7.40 -7.59 -16.59
C ILE A 6 7.71 -6.76 -17.86
N ASP A 7 8.06 -7.45 -18.95
CA ASP A 7 8.23 -6.80 -20.26
C ASP A 7 6.91 -6.11 -20.65
N LYS A 8 6.98 -4.80 -20.94
CA LYS A 8 5.82 -3.95 -21.25
C LYS A 8 4.91 -4.56 -22.31
N LYS A 9 5.45 -5.35 -23.25
CA LYS A 9 4.67 -5.96 -24.34
C LYS A 9 3.72 -7.08 -23.90
N TYR A 10 3.90 -7.63 -22.69
CA TYR A 10 3.03 -8.66 -22.12
C TYR A 10 2.11 -8.13 -21.01
N LEU A 11 2.22 -6.84 -20.68
CA LEU A 11 1.42 -6.22 -19.65
C LEU A 11 0.09 -5.76 -20.26
N ALA A 12 -0.97 -6.56 -20.07
CA ALA A 12 -2.32 -6.19 -20.50
C ALA A 12 -2.85 -4.95 -19.76
N SER A 13 -2.57 -4.85 -18.46
CA SER A 13 -2.87 -3.69 -17.64
C SER A 13 -2.05 -3.69 -16.34
N LEU A 14 -1.86 -2.50 -15.73
CA LEU A 14 -1.29 -2.33 -14.40
C LEU A 14 -2.30 -1.63 -13.49
N HIS A 15 -2.55 -2.25 -12.34
CA HIS A 15 -3.46 -1.75 -11.32
C HIS A 15 -2.80 -1.87 -9.95
N PHE A 16 -2.78 -0.78 -9.20
CA PHE A 16 -2.39 -0.75 -7.79
C PHE A 16 -3.64 -0.68 -6.93
N LEU A 17 -3.64 -1.42 -5.83
CA LEU A 17 -4.75 -1.51 -4.87
C LEU A 17 -4.23 -1.03 -3.51
N ASN A 18 -4.80 0.08 -2.98
CA ASN A 18 -4.35 0.76 -1.76
C ASN A 18 -2.81 0.76 -1.58
N PRO A 19 -2.05 1.24 -2.58
CA PRO A 19 -0.60 1.15 -2.52
C PRO A 19 -0.05 2.04 -1.40
N VAL A 20 0.92 1.53 -0.65
CA VAL A 20 1.73 2.36 0.25
C VAL A 20 2.72 3.16 -0.60
N LEU A 21 2.39 4.42 -0.90
CA LEU A 21 3.25 5.32 -1.68
C LEU A 21 4.09 6.26 -0.80
N ASP A 22 3.90 6.22 0.51
CA ASP A 22 4.66 7.00 1.48
C ASP A 22 5.07 6.13 2.66
N PHE A 23 6.31 5.64 2.64
CA PHE A 23 6.80 4.71 3.68
C PHE A 23 7.06 5.43 5.00
N ASP A 24 7.40 6.72 4.93
CA ASP A 24 7.66 7.52 6.11
C ASP A 24 6.39 7.66 6.95
N ASP A 25 5.28 8.09 6.33
CA ASP A 25 3.98 8.26 6.97
C ASP A 25 3.33 6.98 7.48
N VAL A 26 3.70 5.83 6.94
CA VAL A 26 3.10 4.54 7.29
C VAL A 26 3.95 3.75 8.29
N PHE A 27 5.28 3.76 8.15
CA PHE A 27 6.17 2.88 8.93
C PHE A 27 7.16 3.60 9.84
N VAL A 28 7.62 4.79 9.49
CA VAL A 28 8.71 5.49 10.22
C VAL A 28 8.12 6.48 11.22
N HIS A 29 7.18 7.28 10.75
CA HIS A 29 6.45 8.31 11.47
C HIS A 29 4.95 8.13 11.21
N PRO A 30 4.35 7.03 11.73
CA PRO A 30 2.95 6.71 11.48
C PRO A 30 2.05 7.89 11.83
N GLY A 31 1.43 8.50 10.82
CA GLY A 31 0.53 9.64 10.99
C GLY A 31 -0.85 9.24 11.50
N LYS A 32 -1.24 7.97 11.30
CA LYS A 32 -2.53 7.40 11.71
C LYS A 32 -2.38 6.63 13.03
N GLU A 33 -3.30 6.87 13.96
CA GLU A 33 -3.33 6.19 15.27
C GLU A 33 -3.41 4.67 15.10
N GLU A 34 -4.18 4.17 14.14
CA GLU A 34 -4.33 2.72 13.93
C GLU A 34 -2.99 2.05 13.57
N MET A 35 -2.16 2.68 12.73
CA MET A 35 -0.82 2.19 12.41
C MET A 35 0.09 2.17 13.64
N ALA A 36 0.03 3.21 14.47
CA ALA A 36 0.76 3.25 15.74
C ALA A 36 0.27 2.16 16.72
N GLU A 37 -1.04 1.88 16.75
CA GLU A 37 -1.63 0.84 17.59
C GLU A 37 -1.29 -0.57 17.13
N ILE A 38 -1.24 -0.83 15.82
CA ILE A 38 -0.91 -2.14 15.23
C ILE A 38 0.44 -2.65 15.76
N PHE A 39 1.44 -1.77 15.85
CA PHE A 39 2.78 -2.11 16.33
C PHE A 39 3.01 -1.79 17.81
N SER A 40 1.96 -1.45 18.56
CA SER A 40 2.08 -1.20 19.99
C SER A 40 2.52 -2.44 20.76
N THR A 41 3.33 -2.26 21.81
CA THR A 41 3.76 -3.36 22.71
C THR A 41 2.57 -4.15 23.26
N LYS A 42 1.44 -3.47 23.52
CA LYS A 42 0.19 -4.07 23.99
C LYS A 42 -0.41 -5.01 22.94
N ARG A 43 -0.57 -4.55 21.69
CA ARG A 43 -1.17 -5.35 20.61
C ARG A 43 -0.27 -6.51 20.22
N ILE A 44 1.05 -6.30 20.14
CA ILE A 44 2.04 -7.37 19.94
C ILE A 44 1.90 -8.42 21.05
N GLY A 45 1.85 -8.01 22.32
CA GLY A 45 1.67 -8.93 23.44
C GLY A 45 0.37 -9.75 23.35
N GLN A 46 -0.74 -9.12 22.95
CA GLN A 46 -2.02 -9.82 22.73
C GLN A 46 -1.95 -10.83 21.57
N LEU A 47 -1.33 -10.46 20.45
CA LEU A 47 -1.17 -11.35 19.30
C LEU A 47 -0.25 -12.53 19.62
N THR A 48 0.78 -12.31 20.44
CA THR A 48 1.66 -13.38 20.95
C THR A 48 0.91 -14.34 21.86
N GLN A 49 0.12 -13.84 22.81
CA GLN A 49 -0.70 -14.70 23.68
C GLN A 49 -1.72 -15.54 22.90
N LYS A 50 -2.26 -15.01 21.80
CA LYS A 50 -3.19 -15.71 20.92
C LYS A 50 -2.51 -16.66 19.92
N GLY A 51 -1.18 -16.72 19.89
CA GLY A 51 -0.43 -17.53 18.94
C GLY A 51 -0.48 -17.02 17.49
N TYR A 52 -0.95 -15.79 17.26
CA TYR A 52 -0.96 -15.15 15.94
C TYR A 52 0.36 -14.45 15.62
N PHE A 53 1.19 -14.16 16.63
CA PHE A 53 2.48 -13.52 16.45
C PHE A 53 3.54 -14.18 17.32
N TYR A 54 4.45 -14.91 16.68
CA TYR A 54 5.62 -15.48 17.37
C TYR A 54 6.82 -14.55 17.13
N PRO A 55 7.26 -13.77 18.14
CA PRO A 55 8.50 -13.03 18.03
C PRO A 55 9.62 -14.05 17.85
N GLN A 56 10.18 -14.11 16.65
CA GLN A 56 11.34 -14.94 16.36
C GLN A 56 12.55 -14.29 17.04
N PRO A 57 13.28 -15.00 17.92
CA PRO A 57 14.40 -14.44 18.70
C PRO A 57 15.51 -13.78 17.88
N HIS A 58 15.53 -14.05 16.58
CA HIS A 58 16.53 -13.56 15.63
C HIS A 58 15.94 -12.72 14.49
N PHE A 59 14.67 -12.31 14.58
CA PHE A 59 14.12 -11.31 13.67
C PHE A 59 14.56 -9.92 14.12
N CYS A 60 15.86 -9.67 13.98
CA CYS A 60 16.41 -8.33 14.04
C CYS A 60 16.24 -7.73 12.66
N MET A 61 15.50 -6.63 12.56
CA MET A 61 15.58 -5.78 11.40
C MET A 61 17.01 -5.24 11.35
N SER A 62 17.79 -5.62 10.34
CA SER A 62 19.17 -5.15 10.26
C SER A 62 19.18 -3.64 10.00
N ASP A 63 20.15 -2.94 10.59
CA ASP A 63 20.35 -1.51 10.31
C ASP A 63 20.50 -1.24 8.80
N ALA A 64 21.07 -2.20 8.07
CA ALA A 64 21.17 -2.14 6.61
C ALA A 64 19.81 -2.20 5.91
N PHE A 65 18.89 -3.07 6.36
CA PHE A 65 17.54 -3.12 5.82
C PHE A 65 16.74 -1.86 6.15
N TRP A 66 16.84 -1.38 7.41
CA TRP A 66 16.18 -0.15 7.83
C TRP A 66 16.71 1.09 7.08
N SER A 67 18.03 1.22 6.98
CA SER A 67 18.67 2.29 6.18
C SER A 67 18.31 2.18 4.70
N GLY A 68 18.21 0.96 4.18
CA GLY A 68 17.72 0.69 2.84
C GLY A 68 16.30 1.22 2.62
N LEU A 69 15.36 0.91 3.52
CA LEU A 69 13.99 1.44 3.47
C LEU A 69 13.97 2.98 3.51
N LEU A 70 14.73 3.60 4.42
CA LEU A 70 14.79 5.06 4.55
C LEU A 70 15.45 5.76 3.36
N SER A 71 16.30 5.06 2.62
CA SER A 71 16.98 5.61 1.43
C SER A 71 16.09 5.66 0.18
N VAL A 72 14.93 5.01 0.22
CA VAL A 72 14.04 4.88 -0.94
C VAL A 72 12.99 6.00 -0.93
N ASP A 73 13.11 6.91 -1.90
CA ASP A 73 12.10 7.93 -2.18
C ASP A 73 10.98 7.32 -3.06
N ILE A 74 10.03 6.63 -2.42
CA ILE A 74 8.90 5.99 -3.10
C ILE A 74 8.09 7.00 -3.93
N PRO A 75 7.73 8.20 -3.44
CA PRO A 75 7.02 9.19 -4.26
C PRO A 75 7.77 9.54 -5.55
N LYS A 76 9.10 9.72 -5.48
CA LYS A 76 9.92 9.96 -6.66
C LYS A 76 9.95 8.76 -7.60
N MET A 77 10.21 7.56 -7.09
CA MET A 77 10.20 6.34 -7.92
C MET A 77 8.85 6.09 -8.59
N TYR A 78 7.76 6.37 -7.88
CA TYR A 78 6.42 6.27 -8.41
C TYR A 78 6.17 7.29 -9.54
N ARG A 79 6.63 8.54 -9.40
CA ARG A 79 6.55 9.54 -10.49
C ARG A 79 7.28 9.10 -11.77
N ASP A 80 8.34 8.30 -11.64
CA ASP A 80 9.12 7.80 -12.77
C ASP A 80 8.45 6.61 -13.50
N ILE A 81 7.33 6.08 -12.97
CA ILE A 81 6.53 5.05 -13.67
C ILE A 81 5.87 5.67 -14.89
N ASP A 82 6.33 5.28 -16.08
CA ASP A 82 5.85 5.80 -17.36
C ASP A 82 4.74 4.94 -18.00
N ILE A 83 4.50 3.74 -17.48
CA ILE A 83 3.45 2.83 -17.95
C ILE A 83 2.09 3.35 -17.50
N SER A 84 1.11 3.40 -18.42
CA SER A 84 -0.27 3.74 -18.08
C SER A 84 -0.84 2.77 -17.05
N HIS A 85 -1.34 3.29 -15.93
CA HIS A 85 -1.83 2.46 -14.83
C HIS A 85 -2.94 3.13 -14.03
N ARG A 86 -3.59 2.35 -13.18
CA ARG A 86 -4.67 2.81 -12.31
C ARG A 86 -4.31 2.55 -10.86
N VAL A 87 -4.68 3.48 -9.99
CA VAL A 87 -4.57 3.32 -8.55
C VAL A 87 -5.98 3.35 -7.98
N PHE A 88 -6.39 2.23 -7.37
CA PHE A 88 -7.63 2.16 -6.61
C PHE A 88 -7.32 2.45 -5.16
N HIS A 89 -8.00 3.42 -4.57
CA HIS A 89 -7.85 3.71 -3.15
C HIS A 89 -9.19 3.86 -2.45
N GLY A 90 -9.34 3.20 -1.31
CA GLY A 90 -10.46 3.40 -0.41
C GLY A 90 -10.38 4.74 0.32
N ASN A 91 -11.46 5.52 0.35
CA ASN A 91 -11.48 6.80 1.07
C ASN A 91 -11.68 6.66 2.59
N ALA A 92 -11.94 5.44 3.08
CA ALA A 92 -12.02 5.07 4.49
C ALA A 92 -10.82 4.22 4.94
N ASP A 93 -9.69 4.30 4.21
CA ASP A 93 -8.46 3.63 4.61
C ASP A 93 -7.82 4.36 5.79
N GLU A 94 -7.75 3.67 6.93
CA GLU A 94 -7.18 4.17 8.18
C GLU A 94 -5.69 3.79 8.34
N LEU A 95 -5.15 2.95 7.45
CA LEU A 95 -3.76 2.50 7.47
C LEU A 95 -2.86 3.32 6.55
N VAL A 96 -3.38 3.70 5.39
CA VAL A 96 -2.65 4.49 4.39
C VAL A 96 -3.44 5.75 4.09
N ASP A 97 -2.80 6.91 4.22
CA ASP A 97 -3.47 8.19 4.04
C ASP A 97 -3.96 8.38 2.59
N PHE A 98 -5.29 8.51 2.45
CA PHE A 98 -5.96 8.65 1.17
C PHE A 98 -5.55 9.92 0.43
N ASP A 99 -5.54 11.07 1.09
CA ASP A 99 -5.27 12.36 0.45
C ASP A 99 -3.81 12.49 0.03
N ARG A 100 -2.88 12.00 0.87
CA ARG A 100 -1.45 11.94 0.55
C ARG A 100 -1.22 11.02 -0.64
N THR A 101 -1.85 9.84 -0.66
CA THR A 101 -1.74 8.93 -1.79
C THR A 101 -2.32 9.54 -3.06
N ARG A 102 -3.50 10.17 -2.98
CA ARG A 102 -4.13 10.88 -4.11
C ARG A 102 -3.20 11.94 -4.70
N LYS A 103 -2.55 12.74 -3.85
CA LYS A 103 -1.59 13.76 -4.27
C LYS A 103 -0.38 13.17 -5.00
N ILE A 104 0.23 12.11 -4.44
CA ILE A 104 1.36 11.43 -5.10
C ILE A 104 0.95 10.87 -6.46
N VAL A 105 -0.26 10.30 -6.55
CA VAL A 105 -0.79 9.75 -7.81
C VAL A 105 -1.04 10.85 -8.84
N GLN A 106 -1.60 11.99 -8.43
CA GLN A 106 -1.87 13.13 -9.32
C GLN A 106 -0.61 13.74 -9.93
N ASP A 107 0.54 13.60 -9.27
CA ASP A 107 1.83 14.05 -9.80
C ASP A 107 2.37 13.13 -10.92
N ASN A 108 1.79 11.93 -11.12
CA ASN A 108 2.15 11.01 -12.21
C ASN A 108 1.16 11.12 -13.39
N LYS A 109 1.65 11.56 -14.55
CA LYS A 109 0.85 11.75 -15.78
C LYS A 109 0.34 10.46 -16.43
N SER A 110 0.96 9.32 -16.11
CA SER A 110 0.57 8.00 -16.60
C SER A 110 -0.45 7.30 -15.68
N ALA A 111 -0.80 7.92 -14.54
CA ALA A 111 -1.69 7.33 -13.55
C ALA A 111 -3.11 7.88 -13.64
N ALA A 112 -4.09 7.02 -13.38
CA ALA A 112 -5.47 7.41 -13.07
C ALA A 112 -5.83 6.97 -11.64
N PHE A 113 -6.27 7.92 -10.82
CA PHE A 113 -6.72 7.64 -9.45
C PHE A 113 -8.21 7.33 -9.43
N ILE A 114 -8.58 6.20 -8.82
CA ILE A 114 -9.94 5.70 -8.71
C ILE A 114 -10.28 5.57 -7.23
N GLU A 115 -11.19 6.41 -6.77
CA GLU A 115 -11.69 6.37 -5.41
C GLU A 115 -12.74 5.26 -5.26
N VAL A 116 -12.61 4.47 -4.20
CA VAL A 116 -13.58 3.46 -3.78
C VAL A 116 -14.25 3.99 -2.51
N ASP A 117 -15.47 4.49 -2.65
CA ASP A 117 -16.23 5.06 -1.54
C ASP A 117 -16.47 4.02 -0.45
N GLY A 118 -16.21 4.39 0.82
CA GLY A 118 -16.23 3.49 1.98
C GLY A 118 -15.11 2.45 2.01
N GLY A 119 -14.23 2.39 1.00
CA GLY A 119 -13.17 1.40 0.91
C GLY A 119 -12.19 1.51 2.08
N VAL A 120 -11.94 0.40 2.76
CA VAL A 120 -10.86 0.24 3.75
C VAL A 120 -9.62 -0.37 3.11
N HIS A 121 -8.49 -0.42 3.83
CA HIS A 121 -7.20 -0.86 3.29
C HIS A 121 -7.20 -2.20 2.54
N ALA A 122 -7.93 -3.19 3.06
CA ALA A 122 -8.00 -4.51 2.43
C ALA A 122 -9.24 -4.71 1.52
N PHE A 123 -10.07 -3.68 1.34
CA PHE A 123 -11.36 -3.76 0.65
C PHE A 123 -12.29 -4.88 1.17
N THR A 124 -12.13 -5.27 2.45
CA THR A 124 -12.81 -6.42 3.06
C THR A 124 -14.27 -6.16 3.43
N GLN A 125 -14.74 -4.91 3.35
CA GLN A 125 -16.16 -4.61 3.53
C GLN A 125 -16.97 -5.15 2.35
N SER A 126 -18.17 -5.66 2.67
CA SER A 126 -19.05 -6.31 1.68
C SER A 126 -19.30 -5.42 0.47
N GLY A 127 -19.05 -5.95 -0.73
CA GLY A 127 -19.25 -5.27 -2.01
C GLY A 127 -18.07 -4.42 -2.51
N HIS A 128 -17.08 -4.10 -1.68
CA HIS A 128 -15.92 -3.30 -2.13
C HIS A 128 -14.95 -4.12 -3.01
N GLU A 129 -14.67 -5.37 -2.63
CA GLU A 129 -13.88 -6.27 -3.47
C GLU A 129 -14.54 -6.48 -4.85
N GLU A 130 -15.84 -6.77 -4.88
CA GLU A 130 -16.61 -6.93 -6.14
C GLU A 130 -16.63 -5.66 -6.99
N ASN A 131 -16.72 -4.49 -6.37
CA ASN A 131 -16.68 -3.19 -7.04
C ASN A 131 -15.30 -2.94 -7.69
N VAL A 132 -14.22 -3.13 -6.93
CA VAL A 132 -12.84 -3.02 -7.43
C VAL A 132 -12.64 -3.99 -8.59
N TRP A 133 -13.09 -5.23 -8.44
CA TRP A 133 -12.95 -6.26 -9.45
C TRP A 133 -13.76 -5.98 -10.72
N SER A 134 -15.00 -5.53 -10.56
CA SER A 134 -15.83 -5.08 -11.67
C SER A 134 -15.20 -3.92 -12.43
N ASN A 135 -14.53 -2.99 -11.74
CA ASN A 135 -13.82 -1.89 -12.41
C ASN A 135 -12.56 -2.36 -13.13
N ILE A 136 -11.76 -3.24 -12.53
CA ILE A 136 -10.58 -3.81 -13.20
C ILE A 136 -10.99 -4.54 -14.49
N LEU A 137 -12.05 -5.35 -14.44
CA LEU A 137 -12.55 -6.09 -15.60
C LEU A 137 -13.02 -5.20 -16.76
N LYS A 138 -13.45 -3.96 -16.52
CA LYS A 138 -13.79 -3.00 -17.59
C LYS A 138 -12.58 -2.60 -18.43
N TYR A 139 -11.37 -2.70 -17.87
CA TYR A 139 -10.13 -2.22 -18.49
C TYR A 139 -9.23 -3.35 -19.01
N LEU A 140 -9.67 -4.61 -18.86
CA LEU A 140 -9.02 -5.79 -19.42
C LEU A 140 -9.60 -6.20 -20.79
N ARG A 141 -10.58 -5.45 -21.32
CA ARG A 141 -11.21 -5.63 -22.64
C ARG A 141 -10.69 -4.61 -23.63
#